data_AF-D9SJT0-F1
#
_entry.id   AF-D9SJT0-F1
#
_cell.length_a   1.000
_cell.length_b   1.000
_cell.length_c   1.000
_cell.angle_alpha   90.00
_cell.angle_beta   90.00
_cell.angle_gamma   90.00
#
_symmetry.space_group_name_H-M   'P 1'
#
loop_
_entity.id
_entity.type
_entity.pdbx_description
1 polymer ?
#
loop_
_entity_poly.entity_id
_entity_poly.type
_entity_poly.pdbx_seq_one_letter_code
_entity_poly.pdbx_strand_id
1 'polypeptide(L)'
;MNALWTTLLILLSNLAFSAPLSELIDKNVQSATHAYEISLPVAAVLPDTPPSPANSTVQLWIHIRNSKQIELAQDIFRKLIQAKSQPWHIEQKPIQKVDDGPLKSQLRYFKREDRSQAKKLLAALQKSIPKIELCDLSGKFDQIGWVKPGHYELWLSPDLSRLQK
;
A
#
# COMPACT_ATOMS: atom_id res chain seq x y z
N MET A 1 -14.87 -3.60 76.38
CA MET A 1 -15.87 -2.58 76.00
C MET A 1 -15.52 -2.09 74.61
N ASN A 2 -16.53 -2.09 73.74
CA ASN A 2 -16.44 -2.14 72.27
C ASN A 2 -15.96 -0.82 71.63
N ALA A 3 -15.14 -0.95 70.58
CA ALA A 3 -15.01 0.02 69.48
C ALA A 3 -14.53 -0.80 68.26
N LEU A 4 -15.34 -0.91 67.19
CA LEU A 4 -15.19 -0.18 65.91
C LEU A 4 -13.75 -0.37 65.38
N TRP A 5 -13.49 -1.00 64.23
CA TRP A 5 -13.66 -0.47 62.88
C TRP A 5 -13.70 -1.63 61.86
N THR A 6 -14.74 -1.69 61.03
CA THR A 6 -14.85 -2.61 59.89
C THR A 6 -14.58 -1.81 58.61
N THR A 7 -13.40 -2.01 58.00
CA THR A 7 -12.99 -1.28 56.79
C THR A 7 -13.05 -2.19 55.56
N LEU A 8 -14.08 -1.97 54.76
CA LEU A 8 -14.17 -1.99 53.29
C LEU A 8 -12.85 -2.23 52.52
N LEU A 9 -12.79 -3.19 51.56
CA LEU A 9 -12.24 -2.94 50.21
C LEU A 9 -12.51 -4.07 49.16
N ILE A 10 -13.47 -3.78 48.28
CA ILE A 10 -13.42 -3.82 46.80
C ILE A 10 -13.18 -5.15 46.07
N LEU A 11 -14.29 -5.61 45.48
CA LEU A 11 -14.44 -6.40 44.25
C LEU A 11 -13.51 -5.94 43.11
N LEU A 12 -12.78 -6.88 42.50
CA LEU A 12 -12.24 -6.74 41.15
C LEU A 12 -12.92 -7.77 40.24
N SER A 13 -14.14 -7.43 39.81
CA SER A 13 -14.83 -8.10 38.71
C SER A 13 -14.17 -7.64 37.41
N ASN A 14 -13.45 -8.54 36.75
CA ASN A 14 -12.96 -8.35 35.38
C ASN A 14 -14.15 -8.22 34.42
N LEU A 15 -14.58 -7.00 34.15
CA LEU A 15 -15.52 -6.71 33.06
C LEU A 15 -14.72 -6.67 31.75
N ALA A 16 -14.69 -7.82 31.07
CA ALA A 16 -14.38 -7.85 29.65
C ALA A 16 -15.54 -7.17 28.91
N PHE A 17 -15.45 -5.86 28.71
CA PHE A 17 -16.35 -5.14 27.82
C PHE A 17 -16.03 -5.54 26.38
N SER A 18 -16.76 -6.53 25.86
CA SER A 18 -16.89 -6.69 24.42
C SER A 18 -17.70 -5.50 23.92
N ALA A 19 -17.09 -4.63 23.12
CA ALA A 19 -17.81 -3.53 22.49
C ALA A 19 -19.06 -4.09 21.77
N PRO A 20 -20.24 -3.45 21.93
CA PRO A 20 -21.44 -3.89 21.24
C PRO A 20 -21.19 -3.89 19.73
N LEU A 21 -21.77 -4.87 19.03
CA LEU A 21 -21.56 -5.08 17.60
C LEU A 21 -21.79 -3.80 16.76
N SER A 22 -22.72 -2.94 17.19
CA SER A 22 -22.98 -1.64 16.57
C SER A 22 -21.76 -0.73 16.57
N GLU A 23 -21.01 -0.68 17.67
CA GLU A 23 -19.79 0.14 17.79
C GLU A 23 -18.67 -0.38 16.87
N LEU A 24 -18.57 -1.70 16.72
CA LEU A 24 -17.62 -2.32 15.79
C LEU A 24 -18.01 -2.08 14.33
N ILE A 25 -19.31 -2.10 14.01
CA ILE A 25 -19.82 -1.77 12.68
C ILE A 25 -19.55 -0.30 12.37
N ASP A 26 -19.88 0.61 13.28
CA ASP A 26 -19.68 2.06 13.09
C ASP A 26 -18.20 2.37 12.88
N LYS A 27 -17.32 1.75 13.67
CA LYS A 27 -15.87 1.90 13.51
C LYS A 27 -15.36 1.35 12.17
N ASN A 28 -15.92 0.25 11.69
CA ASN A 28 -15.53 -0.35 10.41
C ASN A 28 -16.05 0.50 9.23
N VAL A 29 -17.30 0.97 9.31
CA VAL A 29 -17.88 1.89 8.33
C VAL A 29 -17.09 3.19 8.26
N GLN A 30 -16.78 3.82 9.41
CA GLN A 30 -15.96 5.03 9.46
C GLN A 30 -14.54 4.80 8.89
N SER A 31 -13.91 3.68 9.24
CA SER A 31 -12.58 3.34 8.71
C SER A 31 -12.60 3.13 7.20
N ALA A 32 -13.66 2.50 6.67
CA ALA A 32 -13.85 2.30 5.24
C ALA A 32 -14.15 3.61 4.50
N THR A 33 -14.99 4.48 5.06
CA THR A 33 -15.29 5.82 4.51
C THR A 33 -14.04 6.68 4.49
N HIS A 34 -13.25 6.69 5.57
CA HIS A 34 -12.00 7.46 5.63
C HIS A 34 -10.96 6.91 4.64
N ALA A 35 -10.86 5.59 4.48
CA ALA A 35 -10.02 4.98 3.45
C ALA A 35 -10.48 5.35 2.03
N TYR A 36 -11.79 5.46 1.82
CA TYR A 36 -12.39 5.86 0.55
C TYR A 36 -12.15 7.34 0.24
N GLU A 37 -12.32 8.24 1.20
CA GLU A 37 -12.09 9.68 1.06
C GLU A 37 -10.60 10.00 0.80
N ILE A 38 -9.69 9.27 1.44
CA ILE A 38 -8.24 9.34 1.14
C ILE A 38 -7.94 8.81 -0.28
N SER A 39 -8.79 7.95 -0.84
CA SER A 39 -8.60 7.33 -2.16
C SER A 39 -9.30 8.05 -3.31
N LEU A 40 -10.03 9.15 -3.06
CA LEU A 40 -10.63 9.93 -4.14
C LEU A 40 -9.52 10.62 -4.96
N PRO A 41 -9.37 10.31 -6.25
CA PRO A 41 -8.53 11.12 -7.12
C PRO A 41 -9.16 12.51 -7.24
N VAL A 42 -8.33 13.55 -7.22
CA VAL A 42 -8.65 14.90 -7.70
C VAL A 42 -8.93 14.80 -9.21
N ALA A 43 -10.10 14.28 -9.57
CA ALA A 43 -10.53 14.05 -10.93
C ALA A 43 -11.99 14.50 -11.08
N ALA A 44 -12.21 15.79 -10.81
CA ALA A 44 -13.42 16.50 -11.20
C ALA A 44 -13.08 17.91 -11.69
N VAL A 45 -12.09 18.01 -12.58
CA VAL A 45 -11.95 19.13 -13.52
C VAL A 45 -11.45 18.52 -14.83
N LEU A 46 -12.34 18.35 -15.81
CA LEU A 46 -11.97 18.07 -17.19
C LEU A 46 -11.57 19.39 -17.84
N PRO A 47 -10.35 19.52 -18.39
CA PRO A 47 -10.15 20.30 -19.59
C PRO A 47 -9.94 19.36 -20.77
N ASP A 48 -10.69 19.59 -21.84
CA ASP A 48 -10.54 18.99 -23.17
C ASP A 48 -9.16 19.35 -23.78
N THR A 49 -8.10 18.74 -23.23
CA THR A 49 -6.74 18.92 -23.72
C THR A 49 -6.34 17.64 -24.46
N PRO A 50 -5.87 17.73 -25.72
CA PRO A 50 -5.39 16.55 -26.44
C PRO A 50 -4.28 15.86 -25.64
N PRO A 51 -4.15 14.52 -25.74
CA PRO A 51 -3.19 13.76 -24.94
C PRO A 51 -1.77 14.25 -25.22
N SER A 52 -1.19 14.94 -24.24
CA SER A 52 0.22 15.32 -24.27
C SER A 52 1.07 14.05 -24.31
N PRO A 53 1.98 13.88 -25.28
CA PRO A 53 2.89 12.76 -25.28
C PRO A 53 3.86 12.92 -24.11
N ALA A 54 3.98 11.87 -23.28
CA ALA A 54 4.94 11.73 -22.18
C ALA A 54 4.63 12.40 -20.82
N ASN A 55 3.39 12.37 -20.35
CA ASN A 55 3.15 12.37 -18.90
C ASN A 55 3.44 10.97 -18.33
N SER A 56 4.66 10.79 -17.82
CA SER A 56 5.23 9.57 -17.23
C SER A 56 4.61 9.22 -15.86
N THR A 57 3.29 9.21 -15.74
CA THR A 57 2.64 8.85 -14.48
C THR A 57 2.81 7.34 -14.21
N VAL A 58 3.51 7.02 -13.14
CA VAL A 58 3.68 5.67 -12.60
C VAL A 58 2.53 5.42 -11.63
N GLN A 59 1.58 4.59 -12.01
CA GLN A 59 0.54 4.08 -11.12
C GLN A 59 1.10 2.85 -10.42
N LEU A 60 1.35 2.96 -9.11
CA LEU A 60 2.00 1.89 -8.35
C LEU A 60 1.03 1.28 -7.35
N TRP A 61 0.75 -0.01 -7.51
CA TRP A 61 0.10 -0.84 -6.51
C TRP A 61 1.16 -1.54 -5.67
N ILE A 62 0.95 -1.60 -4.35
CA ILE A 62 1.80 -2.40 -3.46
C ILE A 62 0.98 -3.54 -2.87
N HIS A 63 1.45 -4.76 -3.09
CA HIS A 63 0.86 -5.97 -2.54
C HIS A 63 1.68 -6.46 -1.35
N ILE A 64 1.01 -6.70 -0.23
CA ILE A 64 1.59 -7.19 1.03
C ILE A 64 0.91 -8.50 1.45
N ARG A 65 1.63 -9.34 2.20
CA ARG A 65 1.13 -10.61 2.73
C ARG A 65 0.77 -10.53 4.21
N ASN A 66 1.36 -9.60 4.95
CA ASN A 66 1.13 -9.43 6.39
C ASN A 66 1.08 -7.95 6.80
N SER A 67 0.39 -7.66 7.90
CA SER A 67 0.20 -6.27 8.35
C SER A 67 1.49 -5.59 8.82
N LYS A 68 2.53 -6.36 9.18
CA LYS A 68 3.84 -5.80 9.56
C LYS A 68 4.55 -5.13 8.37
N GLN A 69 4.12 -5.40 7.15
CA GLN A 69 4.66 -4.78 5.93
C GLN A 69 4.00 -3.42 5.60
N ILE A 70 2.93 -3.02 6.28
CA ILE A 70 2.20 -1.78 5.98
C ILE A 70 3.11 -0.56 6.14
N GLU A 71 3.81 -0.46 7.28
CA GLU A 71 4.70 0.65 7.58
C GLU A 71 5.84 0.75 6.54
N LEU A 72 6.41 -0.40 6.16
CA LEU A 72 7.43 -0.46 5.12
C LEU A 72 6.88 0.00 3.76
N ALA A 73 5.69 -0.46 3.37
CA ALA A 73 5.05 -0.06 2.11
C ALA A 73 4.78 1.46 2.06
N GLN A 74 4.32 2.05 3.18
CA GLN A 74 4.13 3.50 3.31
C GLN A 74 5.45 4.26 3.23
N ASP A 75 6.51 3.76 3.90
CA ASP A 75 7.84 4.37 3.85
C ASP A 75 8.44 4.33 2.44
N ILE A 76 8.27 3.22 1.71
CA ILE A 76 8.68 3.10 0.31
C ILE A 76 8.01 4.18 -0.55
N PHE A 77 6.68 4.34 -0.44
CA PHE A 77 5.97 5.38 -1.17
C PHE A 77 6.50 6.78 -0.83
N ARG A 78 6.65 7.08 0.45
CA ARG A 78 7.16 8.38 0.91
C ARG A 78 8.53 8.68 0.30
N LYS A 79 9.46 7.71 0.34
CA LYS A 79 10.81 7.87 -0.22
C LYS A 79 10.79 8.03 -1.74
N LEU A 80 9.91 7.31 -2.43
CA LEU A 80 9.76 7.42 -3.87
C LEU A 80 9.20 8.79 -4.30
N ILE A 81 8.21 9.32 -3.59
CA ILE A 81 7.60 10.64 -3.87
C ILE A 81 8.58 11.77 -3.52
N GLN A 82 9.33 11.64 -2.43
CA GLN A 82 10.30 12.67 -2.00
C GLN A 82 11.58 12.69 -2.84
N ALA A 83 11.81 11.70 -3.70
CA ALA A 83 12.96 11.66 -4.58
C ALA A 83 12.81 12.72 -5.70
N LYS A 84 13.21 13.96 -5.40
CA LYS A 84 13.14 15.14 -6.30
C LYS A 84 13.83 14.97 -7.67
N SER A 85 14.63 13.92 -7.84
CA SER A 85 15.42 13.66 -9.06
C SER A 85 14.76 12.67 -10.03
N GLN A 86 13.53 12.21 -9.77
CA GLN A 86 12.87 11.28 -10.68
C GLN A 86 12.13 12.01 -11.81
N PRO A 87 12.30 11.61 -13.08
CA PRO A 87 11.63 12.23 -14.23
C PRO A 87 10.16 11.77 -14.39
N TRP A 88 9.53 11.31 -13.30
CA TRP A 88 8.19 10.74 -13.33
C TRP A 88 7.40 11.09 -12.08
N HIS A 89 6.09 11.22 -12.25
CA HIS A 89 5.14 11.36 -11.17
C HIS A 89 4.69 9.98 -10.70
N ILE A 90 4.62 9.75 -9.39
CA ILE A 90 4.11 8.49 -8.84
C ILE A 90 2.72 8.75 -8.27
N GLU A 91 1.73 8.10 -8.86
CA GLU A 91 0.40 8.01 -8.32
C GLU A 91 0.34 6.79 -7.38
N GLN A 92 0.13 7.05 -6.10
CA GLN A 92 -0.03 6.00 -5.10
C GLN A 92 -1.42 5.38 -5.23
N LYS A 93 -1.46 4.07 -5.48
CA LYS A 93 -2.69 3.28 -5.40
C LYS A 93 -2.80 2.62 -4.03
N PRO A 94 -4.01 2.18 -3.61
CA PRO A 94 -4.20 1.55 -2.31
C PRO A 94 -3.25 0.36 -2.11
N ILE A 95 -2.69 0.25 -0.89
CA ILE A 95 -1.92 -0.94 -0.49
C ILE A 95 -2.89 -2.10 -0.34
N GLN A 96 -2.61 -3.22 -1.01
CA GLN A 96 -3.48 -4.39 -1.03
C GLN A 96 -2.86 -5.52 -0.23
N LYS A 97 -3.57 -5.99 0.81
CA LYS A 97 -3.23 -7.24 1.47
C LYS A 97 -3.78 -8.40 0.65
N VAL A 98 -2.93 -9.34 0.30
CA VAL A 98 -3.25 -10.52 -0.51
C VAL A 98 -2.85 -11.80 0.22
N ASP A 99 -3.60 -12.88 0.00
CA ASP A 99 -3.36 -14.16 0.66
C ASP A 99 -2.32 -15.01 -0.06
N ASP A 100 -2.05 -14.76 -1.35
CA ASP A 100 -1.03 -15.43 -2.15
C ASP A 100 -0.20 -14.45 -2.99
N GLY A 101 0.97 -14.87 -3.50
CA GLY A 101 1.93 -14.05 -4.23
C GLY A 101 3.34 -14.64 -4.28
N PRO A 102 4.29 -13.96 -4.96
CA PRO A 102 5.66 -14.45 -5.09
C PRO A 102 6.39 -14.49 -3.74
N LEU A 103 7.23 -15.51 -3.54
CA LEU A 103 8.08 -15.61 -2.35
C LEU A 103 9.17 -14.55 -2.31
N LYS A 104 9.53 -13.97 -3.47
CA LYS A 104 10.51 -12.90 -3.59
C LYS A 104 9.82 -11.59 -3.95
N SER A 105 10.40 -10.48 -3.50
CA SER A 105 9.89 -9.17 -3.87
C SER A 105 10.06 -8.94 -5.36
N GLN A 106 9.01 -8.44 -6.02
CA GLN A 106 9.00 -8.24 -7.46
C GLN A 106 8.42 -6.88 -7.80
N LEU A 107 9.07 -6.15 -8.71
CA LEU A 107 8.45 -5.07 -9.47
C LEU A 107 7.98 -5.66 -10.79
N ARG A 108 6.69 -5.52 -11.11
CA ARG A 108 6.07 -6.03 -12.34
C ARG A 108 5.64 -4.89 -13.24
N TYR A 109 5.83 -5.07 -14.54
CA TYR A 109 5.30 -4.19 -15.58
C TYR A 109 4.58 -5.02 -16.65
N PHE A 110 3.60 -4.41 -17.33
CA PHE A 110 2.64 -5.14 -18.14
C PHE A 110 2.58 -4.70 -19.61
N LYS A 111 3.14 -3.54 -19.97
CA LYS A 111 3.27 -3.09 -21.36
C LYS A 111 4.72 -3.09 -21.79
N ARG A 112 5.00 -3.41 -23.05
CA ARG A 112 6.40 -3.41 -23.55
C ARG A 112 7.03 -2.02 -23.47
N GLU A 113 6.26 -0.98 -23.72
CA GLU A 113 6.69 0.42 -23.66
C GLU A 113 7.15 0.85 -22.25
N ASP A 114 6.63 0.22 -21.20
CA ASP A 114 6.98 0.52 -19.81
C ASP A 114 8.38 0.01 -19.42
N ARG A 115 9.03 -0.83 -20.22
CA ARG A 115 10.28 -1.52 -19.85
C ARG A 115 11.39 -0.57 -19.40
N SER A 116 11.57 0.55 -20.11
CA SER A 116 12.62 1.53 -19.77
C SER A 116 12.32 2.19 -18.42
N GLN A 117 11.07 2.59 -18.22
CA GLN A 117 10.59 3.21 -16.99
C GLN A 117 10.64 2.25 -15.80
N ALA A 118 10.26 0.98 -16.01
CA ALA A 118 10.33 -0.08 -15.01
C ALA A 118 11.75 -0.29 -14.45
N LYS A 119 12.77 -0.24 -15.33
CA LYS A 119 14.18 -0.37 -14.91
C LYS A 119 14.61 0.80 -14.02
N LYS A 120 14.18 2.02 -14.34
CA LYS A 120 14.52 3.20 -13.53
C LYS A 120 13.80 3.16 -12.18
N LEU A 121 12.53 2.75 -12.15
CA LEU A 121 11.77 2.53 -10.92
C LEU A 121 12.39 1.44 -10.04
N LEU A 122 12.85 0.33 -10.65
CA LEU A 122 13.58 -0.73 -9.95
C LEU A 122 14.82 -0.18 -9.22
N ALA A 123 15.63 0.62 -9.90
CA ALA A 123 16.84 1.20 -9.31
C ALA A 123 16.52 2.12 -8.11
N ALA A 124 15.39 2.84 -8.16
CA ALA A 124 14.91 3.63 -7.02
C ALA A 124 14.49 2.72 -5.85
N LEU A 125 13.72 1.66 -6.14
CA LEU A 125 13.23 0.70 -5.15
C LEU A 125 14.35 -0.09 -4.48
N GLN A 126 15.42 -0.43 -5.21
CA GLN A 126 16.57 -1.18 -4.69
C GLN A 126 17.29 -0.48 -3.52
N LYS A 127 17.09 0.83 -3.35
CA LYS A 127 17.58 1.57 -2.17
C LYS A 127 16.89 1.13 -0.87
N SER A 128 15.62 0.74 -0.94
CA SER A 128 14.81 0.28 0.19
C SER A 128 14.65 -1.24 0.21
N ILE A 129 14.58 -1.91 -0.95
CA ILE A 129 14.43 -3.37 -1.07
C ILE A 129 15.58 -3.91 -1.93
N PRO A 130 16.76 -4.22 -1.37
CA PRO A 130 17.95 -4.55 -2.17
C PRO A 130 17.79 -5.76 -3.08
N LYS A 131 16.97 -6.74 -2.67
CA LYS A 131 16.79 -8.03 -3.38
C LYS A 131 15.51 -8.08 -4.23
N ILE A 132 14.97 -6.94 -4.64
CA ILE A 132 13.80 -6.87 -5.53
C ILE A 132 14.17 -7.30 -6.97
N GLU A 133 13.32 -8.14 -7.56
CA GLU A 133 13.46 -8.63 -8.93
C GLU A 133 12.53 -7.85 -9.87
N LEU A 134 12.96 -7.59 -11.11
CA LEU A 134 12.10 -7.04 -12.16
C LEU A 134 11.45 -8.18 -12.94
N CYS A 135 10.13 -8.14 -13.10
CA CYS A 135 9.36 -9.15 -13.81
C CYS A 135 8.60 -8.52 -14.98
N ASP A 136 8.87 -9.05 -16.19
CA ASP A 136 8.19 -8.67 -17.42
C ASP A 136 6.94 -9.53 -17.62
N LEU A 137 5.76 -8.91 -17.55
CA LEU A 137 4.50 -9.57 -17.86
C LEU A 137 3.90 -9.13 -19.20
N SER A 138 4.60 -8.31 -19.98
CA SER A 138 4.13 -7.81 -21.27
C SER A 138 3.85 -8.92 -22.28
N GLY A 139 4.61 -10.02 -22.25
CA GLY A 139 4.32 -11.19 -23.09
C GLY A 139 2.91 -11.77 -22.91
N LYS A 140 2.28 -11.53 -21.75
CA LYS A 140 0.93 -12.03 -21.41
C LYS A 140 -0.15 -10.93 -21.45
N PHE A 141 0.20 -9.69 -21.10
CA PHE A 141 -0.79 -8.62 -20.84
C PHE A 141 -0.67 -7.40 -21.78
N ASP A 142 0.27 -7.38 -22.72
CA ASP A 142 0.50 -6.22 -23.60
C ASP A 142 -0.74 -5.87 -24.45
N GLN A 143 -1.49 -6.86 -24.90
CA GLN A 143 -2.69 -6.68 -25.73
C GLN A 143 -3.98 -6.46 -24.92
N ILE A 144 -3.91 -6.53 -23.59
CA ILE A 144 -5.08 -6.38 -22.73
C ILE A 144 -5.40 -4.90 -22.53
N GLY A 145 -6.55 -4.46 -23.03
CA GLY A 145 -6.91 -3.04 -23.10
C GLY A 145 -7.25 -2.36 -21.77
N TRP A 146 -7.61 -3.12 -20.73
CA TRP A 146 -7.90 -2.57 -19.40
C TRP A 146 -6.64 -2.31 -18.58
N VAL A 147 -5.53 -3.01 -18.88
CA VAL A 147 -4.21 -2.66 -18.34
C VAL A 147 -3.67 -1.52 -19.21
N LYS A 148 -3.44 -0.36 -18.61
CA LYS A 148 -2.89 0.81 -19.31
C LYS A 148 -1.37 0.88 -19.15
N PRO A 149 -0.65 1.55 -20.07
CA PRO A 149 0.73 1.95 -19.82
C PRO A 149 0.86 2.72 -18.51
N GLY A 150 2.00 2.57 -17.84
CA GLY A 150 2.21 3.17 -16.53
C GLY A 150 1.64 2.36 -15.36
N HIS A 151 1.09 1.16 -15.60
CA HIS A 151 0.61 0.25 -14.55
C HIS A 151 1.75 -0.61 -14.01
N TYR A 152 2.08 -0.44 -12.73
CA TYR A 152 3.14 -1.19 -12.04
C TYR A 152 2.64 -1.83 -10.76
N GLU A 153 3.12 -3.04 -10.49
CA GLU A 153 2.84 -3.73 -9.23
C GLU A 153 4.13 -4.04 -8.49
N LEU A 154 4.21 -3.61 -7.24
CA LEU A 154 5.25 -3.97 -6.30
C LEU A 154 4.71 -5.04 -5.35
N TRP A 155 5.23 -6.25 -5.49
CA TRP A 155 4.94 -7.37 -4.60
C TRP A 155 6.03 -7.47 -3.55
N LEU A 156 5.67 -7.41 -2.27
CA LEU A 156 6.63 -7.58 -1.17
C LEU A 156 6.71 -9.05 -0.72
N SER A 157 7.93 -9.59 -0.63
CA SER A 157 8.19 -10.91 -0.05
C SER A 157 7.57 -11.03 1.34
N PRO A 158 6.90 -12.13 1.69
CA PRO A 158 6.38 -12.33 3.05
C PRO A 158 7.48 -12.39 4.12
N ASP A 159 8.73 -12.66 3.73
CA ASP A 159 9.89 -12.71 4.60
C ASP A 159 10.53 -11.32 4.76
N LEU A 160 10.33 -10.72 5.95
CA LEU A 160 10.82 -9.38 6.28
C LEU A 160 12.35 -9.28 6.24
N SER A 161 13.09 -10.37 6.49
CA SER A 161 14.56 -10.36 6.45
C SER A 161 15.12 -10.05 5.06
N ARG A 162 14.30 -10.24 4.02
CA ARG A 162 14.65 -9.97 2.62
C ARG A 162 14.26 -8.56 2.18
N LEU A 163 13.54 -7.83 3.03
CA LEU A 163 13.04 -6.48 2.80
C LEU A 163 13.86 -5.40 3.50
N GLN A 164 14.67 -5.78 4.49
CA GLN A 164 15.51 -4.87 5.26
C GLN A 164 16.98 -5.02 4.85
N LYS A 165 17.74 -3.94 4.98
CA LYS A 165 19.21 -3.96 4.84
C LYS A 165 19.86 -4.52 6.09
#